data_AF-A0A1U7T9N2-F1
#
_entry.id   AF-A0A1U7T9N2-F1
#
_cell.length_a   1.000
_cell.length_b   1.000
_cell.length_c   1.000
_cell.angle_alpha   90.00
_cell.angle_beta   90.00
_cell.angle_gamma   90.00
#
_symmetry.space_group_name_H-M   'P 1'
#
loop_
_entity.id
_entity.type
_entity.pdbx_description
1 polymer ?
#
loop_
_entity_poly.entity_id
_entity_poly.type
_entity_poly.pdbx_seq_one_letter_code
_entity_poly.pdbx_strand_id
1 'polypeptide(L)'
;MKALKKSLTEQEYLYLDFSHQTEGSIFPLHTSVTLFLLSYCDCKIFKVCLVLTKESTDSSLRDVLTQDVEIQFISKQELPPIVQNCCLPAVVERPDNFCRAGLAVVLRHIIQKSYEADPTKKEILELLGFKKTCLKACAEVSQWTRLCELTIPLAIENFLRESSDQLPTIPVEILQLEKKLNEPVRVHNDDKLRRQKLKQQKATGIGPPFTKGKAKSKVSTQETSEEFDCSSKNLELKVAFSKLTVQEEPATTNREPSHIRKAKVSDLPPLEHVFAEGLYFTLADIVLLPCIHHFLVIICNKFSEKLVEFPLLMSWYQRIQEVPRVKIAASKCGIQFLHLPDLTTSNEQHPNLNEVPGVEEQNNPLFIGGPRPTMTKLMAKGIEVMFSPHPCPTWTLDWNGLPAAVNPKEGEFPF
;
A
#
# COMPACT_ATOMS: atom_id res chain seq x y z
N MET A 1 -4.87 12.27 -35.18
CA MET A 1 -3.79 11.51 -35.83
C MET A 1 -3.62 10.18 -35.09
N LYS A 2 -3.80 9.07 -35.83
CA LYS A 2 -3.51 7.66 -35.52
C LYS A 2 -3.66 7.20 -34.05
N ALA A 3 -4.90 6.91 -33.65
CA ALA A 3 -5.14 5.79 -32.75
C ALA A 3 -4.86 4.50 -33.54
N LEU A 4 -3.67 3.92 -33.37
CA LEU A 4 -3.45 2.56 -33.82
C LEU A 4 -4.38 1.66 -33.01
N LYS A 5 -5.34 1.03 -33.71
CA LYS A 5 -5.96 -0.20 -33.25
C LYS A 5 -4.83 -1.21 -32.98
N LYS A 6 -4.40 -1.37 -31.73
CA LYS A 6 -3.65 -2.57 -31.33
C LYS A 6 -4.61 -3.74 -31.52
N SER A 7 -4.28 -4.60 -32.47
CA SER A 7 -5.06 -5.78 -32.82
C SER A 7 -5.13 -6.74 -31.64
N LEU A 8 -6.24 -7.48 -31.55
CA LEU A 8 -6.52 -8.54 -30.57
C LEU A 8 -5.58 -9.78 -30.68
N THR A 9 -4.30 -9.61 -31.00
CA THR A 9 -3.37 -10.70 -31.37
C THR A 9 -1.95 -10.57 -30.81
N GLU A 10 -1.73 -9.73 -29.80
CA GLU A 10 -0.47 -9.71 -29.05
C GLU A 10 -0.66 -10.53 -27.77
N GLN A 11 -0.43 -11.85 -27.85
CA GLN A 11 -0.48 -12.74 -26.69
C GLN A 11 0.77 -12.52 -25.84
N GLU A 12 0.57 -12.15 -24.57
CA GLU A 12 1.65 -11.92 -23.61
C GLU A 12 1.89 -13.16 -22.75
N TYR A 13 3.16 -13.51 -22.56
CA TYR A 13 3.59 -14.65 -21.77
C TYR A 13 4.09 -14.17 -20.41
N LEU A 14 3.55 -14.73 -19.34
CA LEU A 14 3.96 -14.44 -17.97
C LEU A 14 4.73 -15.64 -17.41
N TYR A 15 6.01 -15.45 -17.16
CA TYR A 15 6.91 -16.45 -16.61
C TYR A 15 7.04 -16.24 -15.10
N LEU A 16 6.77 -17.29 -14.33
CA LEU A 16 6.84 -17.30 -12.86
C LEU A 16 7.71 -18.47 -12.40
N ASP A 17 8.52 -18.28 -11.37
CA ASP A 17 9.26 -19.39 -10.77
C ASP A 17 8.30 -20.34 -10.05
N PHE A 18 8.61 -21.62 -10.05
CA PHE A 18 7.88 -22.62 -9.29
C PHE A 18 8.84 -23.63 -8.69
N SER A 19 8.70 -23.87 -7.38
CA SER A 19 9.53 -24.80 -6.63
C SER A 19 8.71 -25.92 -6.00
N HIS A 20 7.68 -25.57 -5.25
CA HIS A 20 6.81 -26.49 -4.54
C HIS A 20 5.53 -25.79 -4.08
N GLN A 21 4.57 -26.58 -3.61
CA GLN A 21 3.37 -26.10 -2.94
C GLN A 21 3.29 -26.70 -1.54
N THR A 22 2.91 -25.91 -0.54
CA THR A 22 2.73 -26.36 0.85
C THR A 22 1.53 -25.64 1.46
N GLU A 23 0.66 -26.39 2.14
CA GLU A 23 -0.54 -25.85 2.81
C GLU A 23 -1.36 -24.91 1.91
N GLY A 24 -1.60 -25.31 0.66
CA GLY A 24 -2.39 -24.55 -0.31
C GLY A 24 -1.62 -23.44 -1.05
N SER A 25 -0.36 -23.16 -0.71
CA SER A 25 0.36 -22.01 -1.26
C SER A 25 1.61 -22.34 -2.05
N ILE A 26 1.86 -21.52 -3.08
CA ILE A 26 2.84 -21.75 -4.13
C ILE A 26 4.12 -20.97 -3.83
N PHE A 27 5.28 -21.62 -3.97
CA PHE A 27 6.58 -21.00 -3.74
C PHE A 27 7.42 -20.87 -5.03
N PRO A 28 8.12 -19.75 -5.22
CA PRO A 28 8.33 -18.63 -4.29
C PRO A 28 7.10 -17.72 -4.10
N LEU A 29 7.09 -16.91 -3.04
CA LEU A 29 6.00 -16.02 -2.68
C LEU A 29 5.71 -14.98 -3.77
N HIS A 30 6.71 -14.57 -4.56
CA HIS A 30 6.51 -13.73 -5.75
C HIS A 30 5.50 -14.35 -6.73
N THR A 31 5.53 -15.66 -6.91
CA THR A 31 4.58 -16.40 -7.75
C THR A 31 3.19 -16.43 -7.11
N SER A 32 3.11 -16.72 -5.81
CA SER A 32 1.84 -16.66 -5.07
C SER A 32 1.16 -15.29 -5.18
N VAL A 33 1.92 -14.21 -4.95
CA VAL A 33 1.44 -12.82 -5.10
C VAL A 33 0.95 -12.54 -6.52
N THR A 34 1.69 -12.99 -7.54
CA THR A 34 1.31 -12.72 -8.93
C THR A 34 0.04 -13.46 -9.32
N LEU A 35 -0.09 -14.73 -8.94
CA LEU A 35 -1.30 -15.52 -9.17
C LEU A 35 -2.49 -14.97 -8.38
N PHE A 36 -2.27 -14.49 -7.16
CA PHE A 36 -3.29 -13.83 -6.36
C PHE A 36 -3.83 -12.57 -7.06
N LEU A 37 -2.96 -11.73 -7.62
CA LEU A 37 -3.40 -10.54 -8.37
C LEU A 37 -4.16 -10.93 -9.65
N LEU A 38 -3.70 -11.92 -10.41
CA LEU A 38 -4.42 -12.41 -11.59
C LEU A 38 -5.83 -12.85 -11.23
N SER A 39 -5.96 -13.59 -10.12
CA SER A 39 -7.23 -14.03 -9.56
C SER A 39 -8.12 -12.86 -9.10
N TYR A 40 -7.54 -11.88 -8.40
CA TYR A 40 -8.23 -10.67 -7.95
C TYR A 40 -8.77 -9.82 -9.12
N CYS A 41 -8.00 -9.71 -10.19
CA CYS A 41 -8.38 -8.97 -11.39
C CYS A 41 -9.32 -9.76 -12.32
N ASP A 42 -9.46 -11.07 -12.11
CA ASP A 42 -10.05 -12.01 -13.08
C ASP A 42 -9.41 -11.85 -14.47
N CYS A 43 -8.07 -11.81 -14.49
CA CYS A 43 -7.29 -11.52 -15.68
C CYS A 43 -6.91 -12.80 -16.43
N LYS A 44 -7.38 -12.92 -17.68
CA LYS A 44 -7.14 -14.08 -18.57
C LYS A 44 -6.31 -13.74 -19.81
N ILE A 45 -5.67 -12.57 -19.81
CA ILE A 45 -4.94 -12.03 -20.97
C ILE A 45 -3.58 -12.74 -21.13
N PHE A 46 -2.95 -13.09 -20.01
CA PHE A 46 -1.62 -13.66 -19.97
C PHE A 46 -1.69 -15.18 -20.10
N LYS A 47 -0.80 -15.73 -20.94
CA LYS A 47 -0.50 -17.16 -20.88
C LYS A 47 0.56 -17.38 -19.80
N VAL A 48 0.20 -18.13 -18.75
CA VAL A 48 1.06 -18.30 -17.58
C VAL A 48 1.98 -19.51 -17.76
N CYS A 49 3.27 -19.29 -17.60
CA CYS A 49 4.31 -20.31 -17.66
C CYS A 49 4.98 -20.44 -16.30
N LEU A 50 4.77 -21.56 -15.61
CA LEU A 50 5.48 -21.91 -14.37
C LEU A 50 6.81 -22.59 -14.72
N VAL A 51 7.90 -21.98 -14.28
CA VAL A 51 9.28 -22.43 -14.53
C VAL A 51 9.74 -23.30 -13.37
N LEU A 52 9.97 -24.57 -13.63
CA LEU A 52 10.44 -25.52 -12.61
C LEU A 52 11.88 -25.20 -12.20
N THR A 53 12.07 -24.85 -10.93
CA THR A 53 13.38 -24.53 -10.34
C THR A 53 14.14 -25.76 -9.85
N LYS A 54 13.45 -26.87 -9.61
CA LYS A 54 13.99 -28.20 -9.27
C LYS A 54 13.26 -29.26 -10.08
N GLU A 55 13.91 -30.40 -10.34
CA GLU A 55 13.25 -31.59 -10.88
C GLU A 55 12.31 -32.19 -9.82
N SER A 56 11.15 -31.55 -9.58
CA SER A 56 10.11 -32.13 -8.74
C SER A 56 9.38 -33.20 -9.54
N THR A 57 9.56 -34.46 -9.16
CA THR A 57 8.90 -35.63 -9.77
C THR A 57 7.42 -35.79 -9.40
N ASP A 58 6.87 -34.88 -8.60
CA ASP A 58 5.51 -35.02 -8.06
C ASP A 58 4.44 -34.60 -9.09
N SER A 59 3.84 -35.61 -9.70
CA SER A 59 2.72 -35.48 -10.64
C SER A 59 1.44 -34.91 -10.02
N SER A 60 1.35 -34.82 -8.69
CA SER A 60 0.23 -34.27 -7.92
C SER A 60 0.18 -32.74 -7.87
N LEU A 61 1.24 -32.06 -8.31
CA LEU A 61 1.36 -30.58 -8.31
C LEU A 61 0.38 -29.87 -9.25
N ARG A 62 -0.31 -30.62 -10.13
CA ARG A 62 -1.23 -30.07 -11.14
C ARG A 62 -2.65 -29.81 -10.61
N ASP A 63 -3.07 -30.46 -9.53
CA ASP A 63 -4.50 -30.53 -9.18
C ASP A 63 -5.01 -29.38 -8.29
N VAL A 64 -4.11 -28.57 -7.72
CA VAL A 64 -4.47 -27.48 -6.77
C VAL A 64 -4.31 -26.10 -7.40
N LEU A 65 -3.78 -26.00 -8.61
CA LEU A 65 -3.62 -24.72 -9.30
C LEU A 65 -4.96 -24.23 -9.85
N THR A 66 -5.22 -22.93 -9.65
CA THR A 66 -6.44 -22.19 -10.03
C THR A 66 -7.08 -22.71 -11.33
N GLN A 67 -8.30 -23.26 -11.24
CA GLN A 67 -9.08 -23.77 -12.38
C GLN A 67 -9.34 -22.72 -13.49
N ASP A 68 -9.10 -21.44 -13.19
CA ASP A 68 -9.44 -20.29 -14.04
C ASP A 68 -8.30 -19.78 -14.93
N VAL A 69 -7.05 -20.23 -14.74
CA VAL A 69 -5.87 -19.72 -15.45
C VAL A 69 -5.21 -20.84 -16.26
N GLU A 70 -4.98 -20.59 -17.56
CA GLU A 70 -4.24 -21.51 -18.42
C GLU A 70 -2.76 -21.50 -18.01
N ILE A 71 -2.33 -22.57 -17.32
CA ILE A 71 -0.98 -22.72 -16.81
C ILE A 71 -0.22 -23.77 -17.61
N GLN A 72 0.93 -23.39 -18.15
CA GLN A 72 1.90 -24.28 -18.77
C GLN A 72 3.10 -24.44 -17.85
N PHE A 73 3.57 -25.67 -17.63
CA PHE A 73 4.84 -25.92 -16.95
C PHE A 73 5.97 -26.00 -17.98
N ILE A 74 7.07 -25.31 -17.70
CA ILE A 74 8.28 -25.32 -18.54
C ILE A 74 9.53 -25.50 -17.67
N SER A 75 10.57 -26.02 -18.30
CA SER A 75 11.93 -26.06 -17.75
C SER A 75 12.65 -24.73 -17.94
N LYS A 76 13.72 -24.50 -17.17
CA LYS A 76 14.53 -23.29 -17.29
C LYS A 76 15.18 -23.15 -18.68
N GLN A 77 15.45 -24.26 -19.38
CA GLN A 77 16.04 -24.27 -20.71
C GLN A 77 15.07 -23.80 -21.80
N GLU A 78 13.76 -23.90 -21.56
CA GLU A 78 12.71 -23.49 -22.50
C GLU A 78 12.35 -22.00 -22.37
N LEU A 79 12.96 -21.28 -21.43
CA LEU A 79 12.76 -19.85 -21.28
C LEU A 79 13.31 -19.07 -22.49
N PRO A 80 12.63 -18.02 -22.97
CA PRO A 80 13.20 -17.12 -23.95
C PRO A 80 14.53 -16.52 -23.46
N PRO A 81 15.54 -16.32 -24.33
CA PRO A 81 16.86 -15.82 -23.92
C PRO A 81 16.82 -14.48 -23.15
N ILE A 82 15.86 -13.60 -23.47
CA ILE A 82 15.68 -12.33 -22.76
C ILE A 82 15.24 -12.56 -21.30
N VAL A 83 14.39 -13.56 -21.05
CA VAL A 83 13.86 -13.90 -19.72
C VAL A 83 14.91 -14.65 -18.88
N GLN A 84 15.76 -15.46 -19.51
CA GLN A 84 16.84 -16.18 -18.81
C GLN A 84 17.81 -15.24 -18.06
N ASN A 85 17.89 -13.98 -18.49
CA ASN A 85 18.73 -12.94 -17.89
C ASN A 85 17.98 -12.07 -16.85
N CYS A 86 16.74 -12.43 -16.50
CA CYS A 86 15.90 -11.69 -15.56
C CYS A 86 15.55 -12.54 -14.33
N CYS A 87 15.33 -11.89 -13.20
CA CYS A 87 14.61 -12.50 -12.08
C CYS A 87 13.11 -12.59 -12.45
N LEU A 88 12.47 -13.73 -12.15
CA LEU A 88 11.03 -13.86 -12.30
C LEU A 88 10.32 -13.18 -11.10
N PRO A 89 9.11 -12.63 -11.28
CA PRO A 89 8.24 -12.75 -12.45
C PRO A 89 8.70 -11.89 -13.63
N ALA A 90 8.40 -12.36 -14.85
CA ALA A 90 8.69 -11.63 -16.08
C ALA A 90 7.58 -11.78 -17.12
N VAL A 91 7.26 -10.70 -17.82
CA VAL A 91 6.30 -10.68 -18.94
C VAL A 91 7.03 -10.40 -20.24
N VAL A 92 6.71 -11.16 -21.29
CA VAL A 92 7.20 -10.93 -22.66
C VAL A 92 6.02 -10.72 -23.61
N GLU A 93 6.11 -9.64 -24.38
CA GLU A 93 5.18 -9.34 -25.47
C GLU A 93 5.74 -9.93 -26.77
N ARG A 94 4.87 -10.54 -27.60
CA ARG A 94 5.28 -11.05 -28.90
C ARG A 94 5.32 -9.94 -29.96
N PRO A 95 6.32 -9.92 -30.84
CA PRO A 95 7.48 -10.82 -30.90
C PRO A 95 8.46 -10.55 -29.74
N ASP A 96 9.06 -11.60 -29.14
CA ASP A 96 9.83 -11.63 -27.87
C ASP A 96 11.04 -10.67 -27.74
N ASN A 97 10.85 -9.39 -28.04
CA ASN A 97 11.87 -8.35 -28.10
C ASN A 97 11.84 -7.43 -26.88
N PHE A 98 10.82 -7.57 -26.03
CA PHE A 98 10.60 -6.68 -24.91
C PHE A 98 10.14 -7.47 -23.70
N CYS A 99 10.91 -7.34 -22.63
CA CYS A 99 10.67 -8.02 -21.37
C CYS A 99 10.41 -7.00 -20.27
N ARG A 100 9.37 -7.24 -19.48
CA ARG A 100 9.14 -6.59 -18.19
C ARG A 100 9.51 -7.56 -17.11
N ALA A 101 10.42 -7.20 -16.21
CA ALA A 101 10.81 -8.05 -15.10
C ALA A 101 10.75 -7.29 -13.78
N GLY A 102 10.59 -8.03 -12.70
CA GLY A 102 10.36 -7.50 -11.36
C GLY A 102 8.87 -7.52 -10.99
N LEU A 103 8.60 -7.87 -9.74
CA LEU A 103 7.25 -8.06 -9.23
C LEU A 103 6.43 -6.78 -9.38
N ALA A 104 6.90 -5.64 -8.86
CA ALA A 104 6.13 -4.41 -8.90
C ALA A 104 5.82 -3.98 -10.35
N VAL A 105 6.78 -4.12 -11.25
CA VAL A 105 6.62 -3.80 -12.68
C VAL A 105 5.58 -4.72 -13.33
N VAL A 106 5.69 -6.03 -13.11
CA VAL A 106 4.78 -7.04 -13.69
C VAL A 106 3.37 -6.88 -13.14
N LEU A 107 3.20 -6.72 -11.82
CA LEU A 107 1.89 -6.56 -11.20
C LEU A 107 1.17 -5.29 -11.68
N ARG A 108 1.90 -4.18 -11.79
CA ARG A 108 1.34 -2.93 -12.35
C ARG A 108 0.93 -3.09 -13.81
N HIS A 109 1.69 -3.85 -14.58
CA HIS A 109 1.36 -4.19 -15.97
C HIS A 109 0.12 -5.07 -16.07
N ILE A 110 -0.02 -6.07 -15.18
CA ILE A 110 -1.24 -6.90 -15.07
C ILE A 110 -2.46 -6.01 -14.81
N ILE A 111 -2.40 -5.11 -13.82
CA ILE A 111 -3.49 -4.17 -13.51
C ILE A 111 -3.87 -3.33 -14.74
N GLN A 112 -2.88 -2.78 -15.42
CA GLN A 112 -3.10 -1.94 -16.59
C GLN A 112 -3.76 -2.73 -17.73
N LYS A 113 -3.31 -3.96 -18.00
CA LYS A 113 -3.89 -4.83 -19.01
C LYS A 113 -5.30 -5.31 -18.65
N SER A 114 -5.54 -5.65 -17.39
CA SER A 114 -6.89 -6.02 -16.92
C SER A 114 -7.88 -4.88 -17.12
N TYR A 115 -7.47 -3.63 -16.84
CA TYR A 115 -8.30 -2.45 -17.08
C TYR A 115 -8.51 -2.17 -18.58
N GLU A 116 -7.49 -2.37 -19.41
CA GLU A 116 -7.61 -2.21 -20.87
C GLU A 116 -8.58 -3.23 -21.49
N ALA A 117 -8.60 -4.45 -20.97
CA ALA A 117 -9.54 -5.49 -21.43
C ALA A 117 -10.97 -5.24 -20.94
N ASP A 118 -11.15 -4.70 -19.74
CA ASP A 118 -12.46 -4.34 -19.19
C ASP A 118 -12.44 -2.97 -18.48
N PRO A 119 -12.68 -1.88 -19.23
CA PRO A 119 -12.68 -0.52 -18.68
C PRO A 119 -13.78 -0.24 -17.66
N THR A 120 -14.75 -1.14 -17.49
CA THR A 120 -15.81 -1.00 -16.48
C THR A 120 -15.27 -1.21 -15.06
N LYS A 121 -14.20 -2.01 -14.91
CA LYS A 121 -13.55 -2.34 -13.63
C LYS A 121 -12.55 -1.25 -13.19
N LYS A 122 -13.01 -0.01 -13.03
CA LYS A 122 -12.17 1.15 -12.64
C LYS A 122 -11.44 0.94 -11.31
N GLU A 123 -12.04 0.21 -10.39
CA GLU A 123 -11.50 -0.16 -9.08
C GLU A 123 -10.18 -0.94 -9.17
N ILE A 124 -9.95 -1.71 -10.25
CA ILE A 124 -8.67 -2.39 -10.47
C ILE A 124 -7.56 -1.37 -10.68
N LEU A 125 -7.85 -0.26 -11.36
CA LEU A 125 -6.88 0.80 -11.62
C LEU A 125 -6.54 1.59 -10.35
N GLU A 126 -7.45 1.64 -9.38
CA GLU A 126 -7.24 2.30 -8.09
C GLU A 126 -6.21 1.58 -7.22
N LEU A 127 -5.94 0.30 -7.47
CA LEU A 127 -4.83 -0.44 -6.84
C LEU A 127 -3.48 0.23 -7.08
N LEU A 128 -3.32 0.97 -8.18
CA LEU A 128 -2.10 1.72 -8.44
C LEU A 128 -1.93 2.94 -7.51
N GLY A 129 -2.89 3.19 -6.63
CA GLY A 129 -2.88 4.29 -5.66
C GLY A 129 -3.08 5.65 -6.31
N PHE A 130 -2.99 6.70 -5.50
CA PHE A 130 -3.14 8.08 -5.95
C PHE A 130 -2.15 8.40 -7.08
N LYS A 131 -2.63 9.00 -8.19
CA LYS A 131 -1.82 9.27 -9.39
C LYS A 131 -1.03 8.05 -9.92
N LYS A 132 -1.51 6.83 -9.64
CA LYS A 132 -0.86 5.56 -10.02
C LYS A 132 0.56 5.39 -9.47
N THR A 133 0.88 5.90 -8.28
CA THR A 133 2.25 5.89 -7.72
C THR A 133 2.59 4.70 -6.82
N CYS A 134 1.62 3.90 -6.37
CA CYS A 134 1.85 2.72 -5.52
C CYS A 134 2.85 1.77 -6.18
N LEU A 135 3.95 1.47 -5.48
CA LEU A 135 5.07 0.64 -5.97
C LEU A 135 5.59 1.04 -7.37
N LYS A 136 5.49 2.33 -7.74
CA LYS A 136 6.01 2.83 -9.04
C LYS A 136 7.53 3.00 -9.03
N ALA A 137 8.08 3.42 -7.90
CA ALA A 137 9.51 3.63 -7.74
C ALA A 137 10.23 2.29 -7.53
N CYS A 138 11.43 2.14 -8.11
CA CYS A 138 12.22 0.91 -8.01
C CYS A 138 12.72 0.66 -6.57
N ALA A 139 13.03 -0.59 -6.24
CA ALA A 139 13.47 -1.02 -4.91
C ALA A 139 14.83 -0.40 -4.48
N GLU A 140 15.63 0.09 -5.42
CA GLU A 140 16.90 0.77 -5.15
C GLU A 140 16.68 2.19 -4.59
N VAL A 141 15.55 2.82 -4.92
CA VAL A 141 15.26 4.22 -4.58
C VAL A 141 14.12 4.38 -3.58
N SER A 142 13.29 3.35 -3.42
CA SER A 142 12.13 3.33 -2.54
C SER A 142 12.28 2.23 -1.50
N GLN A 143 12.46 2.63 -0.23
CA GLN A 143 12.49 1.70 0.89
C GLN A 143 11.18 0.91 1.00
N TRP A 144 10.04 1.55 0.74
CA TRP A 144 8.74 0.90 0.76
C TRP A 144 8.62 -0.17 -0.35
N THR A 145 9.03 0.16 -1.58
CA THR A 145 9.03 -0.82 -2.67
C THR A 145 9.96 -1.97 -2.34
N ARG A 146 11.17 -1.69 -1.86
CA ARG A 146 12.13 -2.73 -1.44
C ARG A 146 11.56 -3.64 -0.37
N LEU A 147 10.85 -3.08 0.60
CA LEU A 147 10.22 -3.80 1.69
C LEU A 147 9.16 -4.78 1.17
N CYS A 148 8.21 -4.29 0.36
CA CYS A 148 7.12 -5.11 -0.18
C CYS A 148 7.58 -6.12 -1.23
N GLU A 149 8.46 -5.72 -2.16
CA GLU A 149 8.81 -6.52 -3.33
C GLU A 149 9.95 -7.52 -3.07
N LEU A 150 10.89 -7.21 -2.18
CA LEU A 150 12.09 -8.01 -2.01
C LEU A 150 12.22 -8.58 -0.60
N THR A 151 12.27 -7.73 0.43
CA THR A 151 12.75 -8.18 1.74
C THR A 151 11.69 -8.95 2.51
N ILE A 152 10.42 -8.54 2.51
CA ILE A 152 9.35 -9.31 3.19
C ILE A 152 9.16 -10.70 2.55
N PRO A 153 8.98 -10.84 1.23
CA PRO A 153 8.84 -12.16 0.61
C PRO A 153 10.01 -13.09 0.95
N LEU A 154 11.25 -12.60 0.80
CA LEU A 154 12.44 -13.39 1.09
C LEU A 154 12.56 -13.76 2.57
N ALA A 155 12.29 -12.82 3.46
CA ALA A 155 12.37 -13.05 4.90
C ALA A 155 11.35 -14.09 5.37
N ILE A 156 10.13 -14.04 4.83
CA ILE A 156 9.10 -15.04 5.13
C ILE A 156 9.44 -16.40 4.54
N GLU A 157 9.97 -16.47 3.32
CA GLU A 157 10.44 -17.74 2.73
C GLU A 157 11.55 -18.41 3.56
N ASN A 158 12.48 -17.61 4.10
CA ASN A 158 13.52 -18.11 4.99
C ASN A 158 12.93 -18.59 6.32
N PHE A 159 12.03 -17.79 6.91
CA PHE A 159 11.31 -18.14 8.14
C PHE A 159 10.50 -19.43 8.01
N LEU A 160 9.88 -19.67 6.84
CA LEU A 160 9.15 -20.90 6.53
C LEU A 160 10.06 -22.12 6.40
N ARG A 161 11.33 -21.93 6.00
CA ARG A 161 12.32 -23.00 5.80
C ARG A 161 13.00 -23.42 7.10
N GLU A 162 13.12 -22.52 8.06
CA GLU A 162 13.75 -22.80 9.35
C GLU A 162 12.96 -23.88 10.11
N SER A 163 13.59 -25.04 10.30
CA SER A 163 12.99 -26.26 10.82
C SER A 163 12.67 -26.17 12.32
N SER A 164 11.57 -26.84 12.68
CA SER A 164 10.78 -26.88 13.93
C SER A 164 11.46 -27.00 15.31
N ASP A 165 12.79 -26.99 15.43
CA ASP A 165 13.46 -27.37 16.68
C ASP A 165 13.92 -26.18 17.56
N GLN A 166 13.87 -24.95 17.05
CA GLN A 166 14.13 -23.72 17.82
C GLN A 166 13.00 -22.72 17.66
N LEU A 167 12.84 -21.80 18.63
CA LEU A 167 12.00 -20.62 18.46
C LEU A 167 12.56 -19.82 17.26
N PRO A 168 11.89 -19.81 16.09
CA PRO A 168 12.35 -19.07 14.95
C PRO A 168 12.26 -17.59 15.32
N THR A 169 13.34 -16.87 15.04
CA THR A 169 13.39 -15.44 15.34
C THR A 169 12.45 -14.73 14.39
N ILE A 170 11.59 -13.86 14.93
CA ILE A 170 10.64 -13.11 14.11
C ILE A 170 11.43 -12.24 13.13
N PRO A 171 11.11 -12.29 11.82
CA PRO A 171 11.84 -11.50 10.84
C PRO A 171 11.73 -9.99 11.13
N VAL A 172 12.87 -9.30 11.06
CA VAL A 172 12.94 -7.86 11.34
C VAL A 172 12.09 -7.05 10.37
N GLU A 173 11.88 -7.55 9.16
CA GLU A 173 11.04 -6.96 8.13
C GLU A 173 9.56 -6.88 8.57
N ILE A 174 9.09 -7.84 9.37
CA ILE A 174 7.73 -7.82 9.92
C ILE A 174 7.62 -6.77 11.03
N LEU A 175 8.64 -6.64 11.87
CA LEU A 175 8.72 -5.55 12.85
C LEU A 175 8.79 -4.17 12.16
N GLN A 176 9.48 -4.08 11.02
CA GLN A 176 9.51 -2.86 10.21
C GLN A 176 8.13 -2.56 9.62
N LEU A 177 7.39 -3.56 9.16
CA LEU A 177 6.03 -3.37 8.67
C LEU A 177 5.08 -2.90 9.78
N GLU A 178 5.13 -3.53 10.96
CA GLU A 178 4.33 -3.10 12.13
C GLU A 178 4.64 -1.64 12.50
N LYS A 179 5.94 -1.27 12.53
CA LYS A 179 6.35 0.11 12.75
C LYS A 179 5.81 1.06 11.68
N LYS A 180 5.80 0.64 10.41
CA LYS A 180 5.25 1.43 9.30
C LYS A 180 3.76 1.67 9.45
N LEU A 181 2.99 0.67 9.87
CA LEU A 181 1.55 0.79 10.12
C LEU A 181 1.23 1.77 11.27
N ASN A 182 2.18 2.00 12.18
CA ASN A 182 2.06 2.97 13.28
C ASN A 182 2.41 4.42 12.85
N GLU A 183 3.07 4.60 11.70
CA GLU A 183 3.40 5.95 11.22
C GLU A 183 2.13 6.72 10.81
N PRO A 184 2.05 8.04 11.04
CA PRO A 184 0.89 8.82 10.67
C PRO A 184 0.74 8.90 9.14
N VAL A 185 -0.46 8.65 8.64
CA VAL A 185 -0.76 8.68 7.21
C VAL A 185 -0.72 10.11 6.68
N ARG A 186 -0.17 10.26 5.47
CA ARG A 186 -0.17 11.51 4.71
C ARG A 186 -0.87 11.31 3.38
N VAL A 187 -1.92 12.08 3.13
CA VAL A 187 -2.69 12.04 1.87
C VAL A 187 -2.86 13.44 1.29
N HIS A 188 -3.17 13.55 -0.01
CA HIS A 188 -3.32 14.85 -0.67
C HIS A 188 -4.38 15.78 -0.03
N ASN A 189 -5.40 15.20 0.62
CA ASN A 189 -6.46 15.93 1.32
C ASN A 189 -6.36 15.79 2.85
N ASP A 190 -5.15 15.60 3.38
CA ASP A 190 -4.89 15.25 4.78
C ASP A 190 -5.59 16.20 5.76
N ASP A 191 -5.41 17.52 5.60
CA ASP A 191 -6.07 18.53 6.44
C ASP A 191 -7.61 18.41 6.45
N LYS A 192 -8.22 18.14 5.29
CA LYS A 192 -9.68 18.01 5.16
C LYS A 192 -10.17 16.79 5.94
N LEU A 193 -9.48 15.67 5.80
CA LEU A 193 -9.82 14.41 6.47
C LEU A 193 -9.59 14.49 7.98
N ARG A 194 -8.48 15.08 8.43
CA ARG A 194 -8.21 15.28 9.85
C ARG A 194 -9.23 16.21 10.52
N ARG A 195 -9.67 17.26 9.82
CA ARG A 195 -10.77 18.13 10.30
C ARG A 195 -12.10 17.36 10.38
N GLN A 196 -12.38 16.45 9.45
CA GLN A 196 -13.56 15.59 9.51
C GLN A 196 -13.49 14.61 10.70
N LYS A 197 -12.34 13.98 10.93
CA LYS A 197 -12.08 13.12 12.10
C LYS A 197 -12.32 13.89 13.41
N LEU A 198 -11.79 15.12 13.52
CA LEU A 198 -12.00 15.98 14.69
C LEU A 198 -13.48 16.37 14.91
N LYS A 199 -14.23 16.65 13.83
CA LYS A 199 -15.68 16.95 13.93
C LYS A 199 -16.43 15.79 14.55
N GLN A 200 -16.11 14.56 14.14
CA GLN A 200 -16.80 13.38 14.62
C GLN A 200 -16.41 13.04 16.05
N GLN A 201 -15.13 13.09 16.42
CA GLN A 201 -14.70 12.92 17.82
C GLN A 201 -15.41 13.89 18.77
N LYS A 202 -15.64 15.13 18.33
CA LYS A 202 -16.42 16.11 19.09
C LYS A 202 -17.93 15.82 19.12
N ALA A 203 -18.48 15.27 18.03
CA ALA A 203 -19.89 14.87 17.96
C ALA A 203 -20.19 13.63 18.81
N THR A 204 -19.22 12.72 18.97
CA THR A 204 -19.30 11.56 19.87
C THR A 204 -18.89 11.85 21.32
N GLY A 205 -18.66 13.12 21.70
CA GLY A 205 -18.42 13.51 23.09
C GLY A 205 -17.00 13.27 23.62
N ILE A 206 -16.03 12.93 22.76
CA ILE A 206 -14.63 12.79 23.15
C ILE A 206 -13.97 14.17 23.07
N GLY A 207 -14.15 14.97 24.14
CA GLY A 207 -13.45 16.25 24.30
C GLY A 207 -12.01 16.06 24.82
N PRO A 208 -11.05 16.90 24.42
CA PRO A 208 -9.71 16.88 25.02
C PRO A 208 -9.76 17.32 26.49
N PRO A 209 -8.81 16.89 27.35
CA PRO A 209 -8.80 17.25 28.76
C PRO A 209 -8.42 18.72 28.91
N PHE A 210 -9.42 19.61 28.92
CA PHE A 210 -9.21 20.98 29.34
C PHE A 210 -9.22 21.08 30.87
N THR A 211 -8.09 21.57 31.36
CA THR A 211 -7.82 21.85 32.76
C THR A 211 -8.70 22.98 33.31
N LYS A 212 -9.12 22.78 34.57
CA LYS A 212 -9.67 23.74 35.56
C LYS A 212 -11.18 24.05 35.52
N GLY A 213 -11.89 23.51 36.52
CA GLY A 213 -12.50 24.35 37.56
C GLY A 213 -13.98 24.15 37.92
N LYS A 214 -14.19 23.45 39.03
CA LYS A 214 -15.29 23.55 40.03
C LYS A 214 -16.62 22.79 39.81
N ALA A 215 -16.78 21.83 40.73
CA ALA A 215 -17.91 21.00 41.11
C ALA A 215 -19.31 21.66 41.18
N LYS A 216 -20.34 20.87 40.84
CA LYS A 216 -21.36 20.39 41.80
C LYS A 216 -22.11 19.16 41.28
N SER A 217 -22.26 18.19 42.17
CA SER A 217 -22.88 16.87 42.02
C SER A 217 -24.40 16.93 41.83
N LYS A 218 -24.95 16.03 41.00
CA LYS A 218 -26.03 15.11 41.40
C LYS A 218 -26.19 13.94 40.41
N VAL A 219 -26.18 12.75 40.97
CA VAL A 219 -26.28 11.43 40.34
C VAL A 219 -27.73 11.12 39.91
N SER A 220 -27.90 10.57 38.72
CA SER A 220 -28.90 9.52 38.45
C SER A 220 -28.47 8.70 37.23
N THR A 221 -27.92 7.53 37.53
CA THR A 221 -28.01 6.23 36.86
C THR A 221 -28.45 6.20 35.39
N GLN A 222 -27.55 5.76 34.50
CA GLN A 222 -27.66 4.54 33.67
C GLN A 222 -26.65 4.62 32.51
N GLU A 223 -25.51 3.92 32.58
CA GLU A 223 -24.54 3.89 31.47
C GLU A 223 -24.06 2.46 31.17
N THR A 224 -24.60 1.97 30.06
CA THR A 224 -23.99 1.05 29.11
C THR A 224 -22.57 1.52 28.78
N SER A 225 -21.57 0.73 29.16
CA SER A 225 -20.17 0.96 28.82
C SER A 225 -19.69 -0.21 27.97
N GLU A 226 -19.15 0.13 26.79
CA GLU A 226 -18.11 -0.57 26.00
C GLU A 226 -18.26 -0.26 24.49
N GLU A 227 -18.18 1.01 24.08
CA GLU A 227 -18.02 1.40 22.67
C GLU A 227 -17.10 2.64 22.53
N PHE A 228 -15.94 2.66 23.19
CA PHE A 228 -15.13 3.89 23.27
C PHE A 228 -14.04 4.06 22.22
N ASP A 229 -13.76 3.04 21.38
CA ASP A 229 -12.67 3.12 20.39
C ASP A 229 -13.07 2.72 18.95
N CYS A 230 -14.31 2.27 18.75
CA CYS A 230 -14.78 1.73 17.47
C CYS A 230 -15.19 2.83 16.48
N SER A 231 -15.75 3.95 16.96
CA SER A 231 -16.41 4.94 16.08
C SER A 231 -15.47 5.65 15.10
N SER A 232 -14.25 6.02 15.53
CA SER A 232 -13.26 6.71 14.69
C SER A 232 -12.66 5.79 13.62
N LYS A 233 -12.23 4.58 14.02
CA LYS A 233 -11.75 3.52 13.12
C LYS A 233 -12.82 3.15 12.09
N ASN A 234 -14.09 3.10 12.51
CA ASN A 234 -15.21 2.78 11.63
C ASN A 234 -15.41 3.83 10.51
N LEU A 235 -15.11 5.12 10.74
CA LEU A 235 -15.18 6.12 9.68
C LEU A 235 -14.08 5.93 8.64
N GLU A 236 -12.83 5.79 9.09
CA GLU A 236 -11.70 5.62 8.18
C GLU A 236 -11.91 4.36 7.33
N LEU A 237 -12.42 3.29 7.94
CA LEU A 237 -12.89 2.09 7.24
C LEU A 237 -14.01 2.39 6.25
N LYS A 238 -15.09 3.04 6.68
CA LYS A 238 -16.21 3.39 5.80
C LYS A 238 -15.76 4.23 4.60
N VAL A 239 -14.87 5.19 4.80
CA VAL A 239 -14.32 6.06 3.74
C VAL A 239 -13.38 5.28 2.83
N ALA A 240 -12.60 4.35 3.38
CA ALA A 240 -11.75 3.47 2.60
C ALA A 240 -12.59 2.50 1.74
N PHE A 241 -13.62 1.90 2.33
CA PHE A 241 -14.54 0.99 1.67
C PHE A 241 -15.46 1.71 0.68
N SER A 242 -15.86 2.96 0.92
CA SER A 242 -16.66 3.73 -0.05
C SER A 242 -15.88 4.11 -1.29
N LYS A 243 -14.54 4.08 -1.26
CA LYS A 243 -13.73 4.10 -2.49
C LYS A 243 -13.69 2.75 -3.19
N LEU A 244 -13.75 1.66 -2.44
CA LEU A 244 -13.78 0.30 -2.98
C LEU A 244 -15.14 -0.08 -3.60
N THR A 245 -16.25 0.47 -3.08
CA THR A 245 -17.59 0.27 -3.61
C THR A 245 -18.01 1.47 -4.45
N VAL A 246 -18.36 1.21 -5.72
CA VAL A 246 -18.84 2.24 -6.66
C VAL A 246 -20.21 2.77 -6.20
N GLN A 247 -20.21 3.67 -5.23
CA GLN A 247 -21.33 4.56 -4.96
C GLN A 247 -20.78 5.98 -4.90
N GLU A 248 -21.17 6.79 -5.89
CA GLU A 248 -20.97 8.22 -5.84
C GLU A 248 -21.76 8.78 -4.66
N GLU A 249 -21.08 9.24 -3.61
CA GLU A 249 -21.76 9.97 -2.55
C GLU A 249 -22.27 11.32 -3.08
N PRO A 250 -23.52 11.69 -2.79
CA PRO A 250 -24.04 13.01 -3.12
C PRO A 250 -23.33 14.09 -2.30
N ALA A 251 -22.84 15.12 -2.98
CA ALA A 251 -22.20 16.28 -2.39
C ALA A 251 -23.20 17.06 -1.51
N THR A 252 -23.23 16.77 -0.20
CA THR A 252 -23.97 17.59 0.76
C THR A 252 -23.13 18.81 1.14
N THR A 253 -23.52 19.98 0.63
CA THR A 253 -22.93 21.28 0.98
C THR A 253 -23.39 21.74 2.36
N ASN A 254 -22.87 21.11 3.42
CA ASN A 254 -23.05 21.63 4.77
C ASN A 254 -21.98 22.70 5.04
N ARG A 255 -22.40 23.97 5.13
CA ARG A 255 -21.53 25.09 5.53
C ARG A 255 -20.86 24.79 6.87
N GLU A 256 -19.53 24.70 6.86
CA GLU A 256 -18.76 24.31 8.03
C GLU A 256 -18.87 25.33 9.19
N PRO A 257 -18.89 24.85 10.45
CA PRO A 257 -18.86 25.74 11.62
C PRO A 257 -17.53 26.51 11.73
N SER A 258 -17.62 27.77 12.14
CA SER A 258 -16.52 28.75 12.17
C SER A 258 -15.33 28.35 13.07
N HIS A 259 -15.54 27.51 14.08
CA HIS A 259 -14.48 27.07 15.00
C HIS A 259 -13.57 25.98 14.41
N ILE A 260 -14.07 25.14 13.49
CA ILE A 260 -13.25 24.09 12.85
C ILE A 260 -12.33 24.67 11.77
N ARG A 261 -12.71 25.81 11.16
CA ARG A 261 -11.83 26.57 10.26
C ARG A 261 -10.66 27.23 10.98
N LYS A 262 -10.75 27.40 12.31
CA LYS A 262 -9.75 28.11 13.13
C LYS A 262 -8.78 27.18 13.89
N ALA A 263 -8.95 25.86 13.81
CA ALA A 263 -8.01 24.91 14.43
C ALA A 263 -6.67 24.92 13.67
N LYS A 264 -5.57 25.06 14.42
CA LYS A 264 -4.20 24.97 13.91
C LYS A 264 -3.94 23.53 13.45
N VAL A 265 -3.17 23.36 12.38
CA VAL A 265 -2.88 22.03 11.78
C VAL A 265 -2.23 21.07 12.79
N SER A 266 -1.41 21.60 13.72
CA SER A 266 -0.80 20.85 14.82
C SER A 266 -1.80 20.22 15.79
N ASP A 267 -3.02 20.74 15.86
CA ASP A 267 -4.03 20.35 16.86
C ASP A 267 -5.06 19.37 16.26
N LEU A 268 -4.86 18.96 15.00
CA LEU A 268 -5.72 18.01 14.32
C LEU A 268 -5.25 16.57 14.60
N PRO A 269 -6.16 15.62 14.85
CA PRO A 269 -5.80 14.23 15.11
C PRO A 269 -5.12 13.63 13.88
N PRO A 270 -4.08 12.81 14.04
CA PRO A 270 -3.42 12.13 12.93
C PRO A 270 -4.37 11.14 12.26
N LEU A 271 -4.12 10.87 10.97
CA LEU A 271 -4.76 9.78 10.24
C LEU A 271 -3.95 8.50 10.47
N GLU A 272 -4.64 7.39 10.68
CA GLU A 272 -4.03 6.08 10.92
C GLU A 272 -4.10 5.22 9.66
N HIS A 273 -3.26 4.18 9.60
CA HIS A 273 -3.29 3.22 8.52
C HIS A 273 -4.54 2.34 8.62
N VAL A 274 -5.39 2.42 7.60
CA VAL A 274 -6.42 1.40 7.35
C VAL A 274 -5.81 0.22 6.59
N PHE A 275 -5.01 0.54 5.59
CA PHE A 275 -4.31 -0.35 4.68
C PHE A 275 -2.81 -0.06 4.69
N ALA A 276 -2.02 -0.88 3.99
CA ALA A 276 -0.56 -0.89 4.10
C ALA A 276 0.09 0.46 3.77
N GLU A 277 -0.33 1.12 2.69
CA GLU A 277 0.19 2.45 2.31
C GLU A 277 -0.52 3.63 2.99
N GLY A 278 -1.72 3.43 3.53
CA GLY A 278 -2.47 4.50 4.19
C GLY A 278 -3.96 4.20 4.30
N LEU A 279 -4.81 5.14 3.86
CA LEU A 279 -6.26 5.00 4.01
C LEU A 279 -6.93 4.14 2.92
N TYR A 280 -6.25 3.87 1.81
CA TYR A 280 -6.87 3.22 0.65
C TYR A 280 -6.22 1.88 0.36
N PHE A 281 -7.03 0.93 -0.12
CA PHE A 281 -6.55 -0.38 -0.53
C PHE A 281 -5.76 -0.23 -1.84
N THR A 282 -4.54 -0.74 -1.86
CA THR A 282 -3.60 -0.57 -2.98
C THR A 282 -2.93 -1.88 -3.36
N LEU A 283 -2.09 -1.85 -4.40
CA LEU A 283 -1.28 -2.97 -4.82
C LEU A 283 -0.33 -3.44 -3.71
N ALA A 284 0.12 -2.56 -2.80
CA ALA A 284 0.94 -2.97 -1.66
C ALA A 284 0.21 -3.98 -0.76
N ASP A 285 -1.09 -3.80 -0.53
CA ASP A 285 -1.90 -4.73 0.25
C ASP A 285 -1.98 -6.11 -0.41
N ILE A 286 -2.15 -6.15 -1.74
CA ILE A 286 -2.15 -7.37 -2.54
C ILE A 286 -0.80 -8.09 -2.45
N VAL A 287 0.31 -7.34 -2.51
CA VAL A 287 1.67 -7.91 -2.42
C VAL A 287 1.94 -8.49 -1.03
N LEU A 288 1.55 -7.77 0.01
CA LEU A 288 1.83 -8.19 1.39
C LEU A 288 0.94 -9.35 1.83
N LEU A 289 -0.31 -9.43 1.36
CA LEU A 289 -1.29 -10.38 1.89
C LEU A 289 -0.82 -11.85 1.89
N PRO A 290 -0.35 -12.46 0.78
CA PRO A 290 0.11 -13.85 0.81
C PRO A 290 1.30 -14.03 1.75
N CYS A 291 2.23 -13.08 1.79
CA CYS A 291 3.42 -13.14 2.64
C CYS A 291 3.04 -13.11 4.13
N ILE A 292 2.19 -12.16 4.52
CA ILE A 292 1.75 -12.00 5.91
C ILE A 292 0.82 -13.13 6.32
N HIS A 293 -0.02 -13.63 5.42
CA HIS A 293 -0.86 -14.80 5.70
C HIS A 293 -0.01 -15.98 6.20
N HIS A 294 1.07 -16.32 5.48
CA HIS A 294 1.97 -17.41 5.89
C HIS A 294 2.67 -17.17 7.21
N PHE A 295 3.15 -15.95 7.41
CA PHE A 295 3.71 -15.56 8.69
C PHE A 295 2.71 -15.80 9.83
N LEU A 296 1.47 -15.32 9.68
CA LEU A 296 0.43 -15.45 10.69
C LEU A 296 0.00 -16.90 10.90
N VAL A 297 -0.04 -17.74 9.86
CA VAL A 297 -0.36 -19.18 10.00
C VAL A 297 0.64 -19.84 10.95
N ILE A 298 1.94 -19.60 10.76
CA ILE A 298 2.97 -20.17 11.63
C ILE A 298 2.88 -19.58 13.04
N ILE A 299 2.78 -18.25 13.17
CA ILE A 299 2.77 -17.61 14.48
C ILE A 299 1.54 -18.05 15.28
N CYS A 300 0.35 -18.11 14.67
CA CYS A 300 -0.86 -18.58 15.36
C CYS A 300 -0.73 -20.04 15.81
N ASN A 301 -0.09 -20.90 15.01
CA ASN A 301 0.04 -22.32 15.30
C ASN A 301 1.15 -22.65 16.30
N LYS A 302 2.26 -21.89 16.28
CA LYS A 302 3.48 -22.24 17.04
C LYS A 302 3.87 -21.22 18.13
N PHE A 303 3.48 -19.95 17.98
CA PHE A 303 3.95 -18.82 18.82
C PHE A 303 2.84 -17.80 19.08
N SER A 304 1.65 -18.26 19.50
CA SER A 304 0.46 -17.40 19.60
C SER A 304 0.64 -16.26 20.61
N GLU A 305 1.51 -16.42 21.61
CA GLU A 305 1.92 -15.38 22.56
C GLU A 305 2.60 -14.18 21.90
N LYS A 306 3.24 -14.38 20.74
CA LYS A 306 3.93 -13.32 19.98
C LYS A 306 2.97 -12.44 19.19
N LEU A 307 1.71 -12.83 19.03
CA LEU A 307 0.71 -12.02 18.33
C LEU A 307 0.47 -10.65 18.98
N VAL A 308 0.72 -10.55 20.30
CA VAL A 308 0.61 -9.28 21.05
C VAL A 308 1.61 -8.23 20.56
N GLU A 309 2.70 -8.65 19.91
CA GLU A 309 3.71 -7.74 19.33
C GLU A 309 3.25 -7.11 18.00
N PHE A 310 2.15 -7.59 17.39
CA PHE A 310 1.69 -7.18 16.05
C PHE A 310 0.22 -6.70 15.98
N PRO A 311 -0.24 -5.82 16.90
CA PRO A 311 -1.65 -5.42 16.93
C PRO A 311 -2.13 -4.74 15.64
N LEU A 312 -1.27 -3.95 14.98
CA LEU A 312 -1.65 -3.21 13.77
C LEU A 312 -1.68 -4.13 12.55
N LEU A 313 -0.71 -5.04 12.42
CA LEU A 313 -0.69 -6.05 11.36
C LEU A 313 -1.89 -6.99 11.46
N MET A 314 -2.25 -7.40 12.67
CA MET A 314 -3.43 -8.23 12.93
C MET A 314 -4.70 -7.51 12.52
N SER A 315 -4.83 -6.24 12.93
CA SER A 315 -5.97 -5.40 12.56
C SER A 315 -6.02 -5.17 11.04
N TRP A 316 -4.88 -4.94 10.40
CA TRP A 316 -4.77 -4.80 8.94
C TRP A 316 -5.22 -6.08 8.22
N TYR A 317 -4.78 -7.24 8.71
CA TYR A 317 -5.14 -8.52 8.12
C TYR A 317 -6.64 -8.80 8.26
N GLN A 318 -7.26 -8.50 9.41
CA GLN A 318 -8.71 -8.58 9.59
C GLN A 318 -9.46 -7.69 8.58
N ARG A 319 -9.03 -6.43 8.42
CA ARG A 319 -9.65 -5.49 7.48
C ARG A 319 -9.55 -5.93 6.02
N ILE A 320 -8.42 -6.51 5.62
CA ILE A 320 -8.26 -7.02 4.25
C ILE A 320 -9.27 -8.15 3.96
N GLN A 321 -9.59 -8.99 4.95
CA GLN A 321 -10.60 -10.03 4.79
C GLN A 321 -12.00 -9.46 4.52
N GLU A 322 -12.29 -8.23 4.92
CA GLU A 322 -13.57 -7.58 4.65
C GLU A 322 -13.72 -7.17 3.18
N VAL A 323 -12.63 -7.02 2.43
CA VAL A 323 -12.66 -6.66 1.00
C VAL A 323 -13.25 -7.80 0.17
N PRO A 324 -14.41 -7.64 -0.50
CA PRO A 324 -15.10 -8.75 -1.16
C PRO A 324 -14.28 -9.48 -2.23
N ARG A 325 -13.56 -8.73 -3.07
CA ARG A 325 -12.70 -9.30 -4.13
C ARG A 325 -11.50 -10.07 -3.56
N VAL A 326 -11.01 -9.67 -2.39
CA VAL A 326 -9.92 -10.39 -1.71
C VAL A 326 -10.38 -11.78 -1.28
N LYS A 327 -11.59 -11.91 -0.70
CA LYS A 327 -12.17 -13.22 -0.35
C LYS A 327 -12.29 -14.16 -1.53
N ILE A 328 -12.74 -13.64 -2.68
CA ILE A 328 -12.87 -14.42 -3.91
C ILE A 328 -11.48 -14.87 -4.39
N ALA A 329 -10.51 -13.96 -4.44
CA ALA A 329 -9.15 -14.27 -4.88
C ALA A 329 -8.46 -15.29 -3.96
N ALA A 330 -8.58 -15.10 -2.64
CA ALA A 330 -8.03 -16.00 -1.62
C ALA A 330 -8.56 -17.42 -1.75
N SER A 331 -9.88 -17.58 -1.91
CA SER A 331 -10.50 -18.89 -2.12
C SER A 331 -9.94 -19.60 -3.36
N LYS A 332 -9.81 -18.88 -4.48
CA LYS A 332 -9.23 -19.41 -5.73
C LYS A 332 -7.75 -19.79 -5.58
N CYS A 333 -7.01 -19.07 -4.75
CA CYS A 333 -5.59 -19.31 -4.49
C CYS A 333 -5.33 -20.27 -3.33
N GLY A 334 -6.35 -20.92 -2.77
CA GLY A 334 -6.19 -21.85 -1.65
C GLY A 334 -5.85 -21.20 -0.31
N ILE A 335 -5.96 -19.87 -0.20
CA ILE A 335 -5.74 -19.14 1.05
C ILE A 335 -6.99 -19.24 1.92
N GLN A 336 -6.85 -19.92 3.06
CA GLN A 336 -7.88 -20.01 4.09
C GLN A 336 -7.61 -18.98 5.18
N PHE A 337 -8.43 -17.93 5.24
CA PHE A 337 -8.21 -16.87 6.21
C PHE A 337 -8.29 -17.36 7.65
N LEU A 338 -7.41 -16.78 8.48
CA LEU A 338 -7.33 -17.09 9.90
C LEU A 338 -8.38 -16.27 10.66
N HIS A 339 -9.08 -16.94 11.56
CA HIS A 339 -9.91 -16.27 12.55
C HIS A 339 -9.02 -15.86 13.74
N LEU A 340 -8.59 -14.60 13.74
CA LEU A 340 -7.72 -14.07 14.78
C LEU A 340 -8.55 -13.73 16.04
N PRO A 341 -8.04 -13.98 17.25
CA PRO A 341 -8.72 -13.57 18.47
C PRO A 341 -8.75 -12.04 18.59
N ASP A 342 -9.87 -11.50 19.10
CA ASP A 342 -9.99 -10.08 19.41
C ASP A 342 -9.08 -9.75 20.60
N LEU A 343 -7.89 -9.21 20.31
CA LEU A 343 -7.02 -8.62 21.31
C LEU A 343 -7.65 -7.30 21.75
N THR A 344 -8.42 -7.34 22.83
CA THR A 344 -8.80 -6.11 23.54
C THR A 344 -7.51 -5.40 23.92
N THR A 345 -7.28 -4.23 23.33
CA THR A 345 -6.12 -3.40 23.58
C THR A 345 -6.05 -3.05 25.06
N SER A 346 -5.23 -3.76 25.83
CA SER A 346 -4.80 -3.32 27.14
C SER A 346 -3.99 -2.05 26.93
N ASN A 347 -4.63 -0.90 27.13
CA ASN A 347 -3.94 0.35 27.40
C ASN A 347 -3.02 0.09 28.58
N GLU A 348 -1.71 -0.10 28.35
CA GLU A 348 -0.71 0.31 29.33
C GLU A 348 0.71 0.36 28.75
N GLN A 349 1.32 1.51 29.03
CA GLN A 349 2.76 1.78 29.14
C GLN A 349 3.55 1.98 27.84
N HIS A 350 3.47 3.20 27.32
CA HIS A 350 4.57 3.84 26.61
C HIS A 350 5.82 3.91 27.51
N PRO A 351 6.97 3.30 27.14
CA PRO A 351 8.24 3.78 27.62
C PRO A 351 8.61 4.99 26.76
N ASN A 352 8.71 6.16 27.39
CA ASN A 352 9.30 7.35 26.78
C ASN A 352 10.72 7.01 26.28
N LEU A 353 10.86 6.76 24.98
CA LEU A 353 12.14 6.89 24.29
C LEU A 353 12.28 8.35 23.92
N ASN A 354 13.23 9.02 24.57
CA ASN A 354 13.62 10.39 24.30
C ASN A 354 13.91 10.57 22.80
N GLU A 355 12.98 11.16 22.07
CA GLU A 355 13.25 11.74 20.77
C GLU A 355 14.14 12.97 20.96
N VAL A 356 15.31 12.93 20.33
CA VAL A 356 16.12 14.13 20.10
C VAL A 356 15.28 15.09 19.25
N PRO A 357 15.08 16.35 19.65
CA PRO A 357 14.16 17.25 18.95
C PRO A 357 14.69 17.56 17.55
N GLY A 358 14.06 16.93 16.56
CA GLY A 358 14.08 17.40 15.18
C GLY A 358 13.37 18.75 15.13
N VAL A 359 14.08 19.79 14.74
CA VAL A 359 13.55 21.16 14.60
C VAL A 359 12.47 21.17 13.52
N GLU A 360 11.21 21.09 13.91
CA GLU A 360 10.07 21.34 13.03
C GLU A 360 9.97 22.84 12.73
N GLU A 361 10.18 23.21 11.46
CA GLU A 361 9.95 24.56 10.97
C GLU A 361 8.46 24.90 10.99
N GLN A 362 8.10 25.98 11.68
CA GLN A 362 6.78 26.57 11.66
C GLN A 362 6.41 27.04 10.23
N ASN A 363 5.31 26.50 9.70
CA ASN A 363 4.73 26.97 8.44
C ASN A 363 4.13 28.38 8.63
N ASN A 364 4.74 29.35 7.94
CA ASN A 364 4.32 30.74 7.85
C ASN A 364 3.20 30.86 6.78
N PRO A 365 2.08 31.59 7.01
CA PRO A 365 0.90 31.56 6.12
C PRO A 365 1.03 32.44 4.86
N LEU A 366 2.26 32.66 4.38
CA LEU A 366 2.60 33.48 3.20
C LEU A 366 3.46 32.68 2.21
N PHE A 367 3.11 31.42 1.98
CA PHE A 367 3.81 30.59 1.00
C PHE A 367 3.47 31.05 -0.42
N ILE A 368 4.40 31.77 -1.05
CA ILE A 368 4.39 32.08 -2.48
C ILE A 368 5.55 31.28 -3.09
N GLY A 369 5.19 30.22 -3.82
CA GLY A 369 6.12 29.27 -4.43
C GLY A 369 7.10 29.94 -5.40
N GLY A 370 8.38 29.59 -5.23
CA GLY A 370 9.53 29.99 -6.03
C GLY A 370 10.83 29.61 -5.30
N PRO A 371 12.02 29.69 -5.90
CA PRO A 371 13.29 29.31 -5.24
C PRO A 371 13.67 30.20 -4.04
N ARG A 372 13.02 31.36 -3.88
CA ARG A 372 13.29 32.32 -2.81
C ARG A 372 12.98 31.79 -1.39
N PRO A 373 11.81 31.19 -1.12
CA PRO A 373 11.55 30.56 0.18
C PRO A 373 12.54 29.43 0.54
N THR A 374 13.15 28.76 -0.44
CA THR A 374 14.18 27.74 -0.19
C THR A 374 15.53 28.35 0.18
N MET A 375 15.95 29.44 -0.48
CA MET A 375 17.21 30.12 -0.18
C MET A 375 17.26 30.71 1.22
N THR A 376 16.15 31.31 1.68
CA THR A 376 16.07 31.87 3.05
C THR A 376 16.22 30.78 4.11
N LYS A 377 15.65 29.59 3.88
CA LYS A 377 15.80 28.42 4.76
C LYS A 377 17.23 27.89 4.78
N LEU A 378 17.88 27.80 3.61
CA LEU A 378 19.26 27.34 3.49
C LEU A 378 20.24 28.29 4.19
N MET A 379 20.08 29.60 4.02
CA MET A 379 20.91 30.59 4.72
C MET A 379 20.66 30.60 6.23
N ALA A 380 19.42 30.40 6.70
CA ALA A 380 19.12 30.24 8.13
C ALA A 380 19.79 29.00 8.76
N LYS A 381 20.17 28.02 7.94
CA LYS A 381 20.94 26.82 8.33
C LYS A 381 22.44 26.95 8.05
N GLY A 382 22.92 28.15 7.74
CA GLY A 382 24.34 28.45 7.50
C GLY A 382 24.87 28.00 6.13
N ILE A 383 23.99 27.66 5.18
CA ILE A 383 24.38 27.28 3.83
C ILE A 383 24.31 28.51 2.93
N GLU A 384 25.45 28.95 2.41
CA GLU A 384 25.54 30.06 1.48
C GLU A 384 25.09 29.62 0.09
N VAL A 385 24.02 30.24 -0.42
CA VAL A 385 23.48 29.94 -1.75
C VAL A 385 23.63 31.18 -2.62
N MET A 386 24.32 31.03 -3.75
CA MET A 386 24.47 32.10 -4.74
C MET A 386 23.73 31.73 -6.03
N PHE A 387 23.12 32.73 -6.67
CA PHE A 387 22.64 32.56 -8.04
C PHE A 387 23.84 32.55 -8.99
N SER A 388 23.95 31.49 -9.79
CA SER A 388 24.85 31.46 -10.93
C SER A 388 24.08 31.65 -12.24
N PRO A 389 24.70 32.27 -13.26
CA PRO A 389 24.11 32.28 -14.59
C PRO A 389 23.95 30.86 -15.14
N HIS A 390 22.98 30.67 -16.03
CA HIS A 390 22.77 29.38 -16.69
C HIS A 390 24.06 28.97 -17.44
N PRO A 391 24.51 27.69 -17.36
CA PRO A 391 25.75 27.23 -18.01
C PRO A 391 25.78 27.47 -19.53
N CYS A 392 24.61 27.57 -20.14
CA CYS A 392 24.42 27.93 -21.55
C CYS A 392 23.61 29.24 -21.63
N PRO A 393 24.24 30.43 -21.60
CA PRO A 393 23.54 31.71 -21.57
C PRO A 393 22.80 32.05 -22.88
N THR A 394 23.12 31.33 -23.96
CA THR A 394 22.46 31.42 -25.27
C THR A 394 21.11 30.72 -25.33
N TRP A 395 20.79 29.87 -24.35
CA TRP A 395 19.48 29.23 -24.24
C TRP A 395 18.48 30.19 -23.60
N THR A 396 17.86 31.01 -24.43
CA THR A 396 16.72 31.84 -24.04
C THR A 396 15.45 31.22 -24.60
N LEU A 397 14.54 30.81 -23.70
CA LEU A 397 13.19 30.42 -24.08
C LEU A 397 12.31 31.67 -24.24
N ASP A 398 11.58 31.75 -25.35
CA ASP A 398 10.52 32.74 -25.51
C ASP A 398 9.28 32.31 -24.74
N TRP A 399 9.22 32.71 -23.47
CA TRP A 399 8.10 32.41 -22.59
C TRP A 399 6.77 32.98 -23.07
N ASN A 400 6.78 34.02 -23.92
CA ASN A 400 5.55 34.60 -24.46
C ASN A 400 4.96 33.77 -25.61
N GLY A 401 5.77 32.90 -26.23
CA GLY A 401 5.35 31.96 -27.27
C GLY A 401 4.80 30.64 -26.72
N LEU A 402 4.85 30.42 -25.40
CA LEU A 402 4.38 29.20 -24.76
C LEU A 402 3.03 29.41 -24.04
N PRO A 403 2.23 28.34 -23.86
CA PRO A 403 0.99 28.42 -23.08
C PRO A 403 1.23 28.97 -21.67
N ALA A 404 0.35 29.84 -21.19
CA ALA A 404 0.47 30.50 -19.89
C ALA A 404 0.69 29.51 -18.72
N ALA A 405 0.06 28.33 -18.78
CA ALA A 405 0.18 27.24 -17.80
C ALA A 405 1.61 26.68 -17.64
N VAL A 406 2.52 26.88 -18.60
CA VAL A 406 3.93 26.46 -18.48
C VAL A 406 4.86 27.61 -18.08
N ASN A 407 4.33 28.80 -17.79
CA ASN A 407 5.12 29.93 -17.34
C ASN A 407 5.43 29.80 -15.83
N PRO A 408 6.70 29.69 -15.42
CA PRO A 408 7.06 29.56 -14.01
C PRO A 408 6.69 30.79 -13.17
N LYS A 409 6.35 31.93 -13.78
CA LYS A 409 5.81 33.11 -13.07
C LYS A 409 4.36 32.95 -12.63
N GLU A 410 3.57 32.11 -13.29
CA GLU A 410 2.14 31.96 -13.01
C GLU A 410 1.85 30.87 -11.98
N GLY A 411 2.85 30.09 -11.57
CA GLY A 411 2.76 29.19 -10.41
C GLY A 411 1.83 27.99 -10.59
N GLU A 412 1.33 27.71 -11.79
CA GLU A 412 0.50 26.53 -12.09
C GLU A 412 1.30 25.24 -12.33
N PHE A 413 2.53 25.16 -11.82
CA PHE A 413 3.23 23.87 -11.74
C PHE A 413 2.86 23.16 -10.43
N PRO A 414 2.11 22.05 -10.48
CA PRO A 414 1.80 21.28 -9.28
C PRO A 414 3.05 20.50 -8.87
N PHE A 415 3.78 21.00 -7.88
CA PHE A 415 4.69 20.18 -7.08
C PHE A 415 3.90 19.34 -6.07
#